data_AF-A0A821B8F4-F1
#
_entry.id   AF-A0A821B8F4-F1
#
_cell.length_a   1.000
_cell.length_b   1.000
_cell.length_c   1.000
_cell.angle_alpha   90.00
_cell.angle_beta   90.00
_cell.angle_gamma   90.00
#
_symmetry.space_group_name_H-M   'P 1'
#
loop_
_entity.id
_entity.type
_entity.pdbx_description
1 polymer ?
#
loop_
_entity_poly.entity_id
_entity_poly.type
_entity_poly.pdbx_seq_one_letter_code
_entity_poly.pdbx_strand_id
1 'polypeptide(L)'
;HFRSPLVEDQFFSNDEDYFQQHLVSTSSSISIIIYFHDNAFDRSLTNRRELCKKLRDELKYDVIIFDYRGFGDSTGEPTERGLVRDARFFYDWLHTLTNGQRTIYLWGHSLGSAVACQLAAQLSADENKSLAGIVMEAPFINIHQALLIHWFSAFFRWLPWYYSLTEKALRTNNLSFDTSDYLSNINCPCILIHADDDLIIPYIHSKQLLQAGINARNHHR
;
A
#
# COMPACT_ATOMS: atom_id res chain seq x y z
N HIS A 1 7.89 -2.10 -16.68
CA HIS A 1 8.98 -2.34 -15.72
C HIS A 1 8.90 -1.25 -14.67
N PHE A 2 8.88 -1.59 -13.38
CA PHE A 2 9.06 -0.59 -12.32
C PHE A 2 10.53 -0.16 -12.31
N ARG A 3 10.81 1.13 -12.11
CA ARG A 3 12.18 1.66 -11.99
C ARG A 3 12.68 1.56 -10.55
N SER A 4 14.00 1.66 -10.38
CA SER A 4 14.73 1.32 -9.16
C SER A 4 14.06 1.90 -7.90
N PRO A 5 13.91 1.08 -6.84
CA PRO A 5 13.37 1.53 -5.56
C PRO A 5 14.29 2.58 -4.94
N LEU A 6 13.75 3.46 -4.11
CA LEU A 6 14.55 4.44 -3.39
C LEU A 6 14.59 4.08 -1.91
N VAL A 7 15.81 4.01 -1.36
CA VAL A 7 16.04 4.18 0.10
C VAL A 7 15.94 5.68 0.39
N GLU A 8 15.58 6.07 1.61
CA GLU A 8 15.36 7.46 1.98
C GLU A 8 16.56 8.41 1.75
N ASP A 9 17.79 7.89 1.70
CA ASP A 9 18.99 8.68 1.36
C ASP A 9 19.16 8.90 -0.16
N GLN A 10 18.35 8.22 -0.97
CA GLN A 10 18.37 8.23 -2.43
C GLN A 10 17.08 8.76 -3.05
N PHE A 11 16.25 9.55 -2.35
CA PHE A 11 15.04 10.16 -2.93
C PHE A 11 15.26 10.93 -4.26
N PHE A 12 16.52 11.16 -4.66
CA PHE A 12 16.94 11.81 -5.90
C PHE A 12 17.95 11.01 -6.75
N SER A 13 18.28 9.75 -6.40
CA SER A 13 19.28 8.92 -7.08
C SER A 13 18.69 7.54 -7.42
N ASN A 14 18.83 7.09 -8.67
CA ASN A 14 18.33 5.77 -9.11
C ASN A 14 19.44 4.70 -9.10
N ASP A 15 20.37 4.76 -8.13
CA ASP A 15 21.52 3.85 -8.07
C ASP A 15 21.13 2.54 -7.36
N GLU A 16 20.79 1.54 -8.17
CA GLU A 16 20.37 0.22 -7.70
C GLU A 16 21.47 -0.52 -6.93
N ASP A 17 22.74 -0.33 -7.32
CA ASP A 17 23.88 -0.98 -6.66
C ASP A 17 24.09 -0.42 -5.26
N TYR A 18 23.96 0.90 -5.10
CA TYR A 18 23.98 1.51 -3.78
C TYR A 18 22.82 1.03 -2.91
N PHE A 19 21.60 0.99 -3.46
CA PHE A 19 20.42 0.52 -2.73
C PHE A 19 20.62 -0.90 -2.20
N GLN A 20 21.12 -1.81 -3.04
CA GLN A 20 21.38 -3.19 -2.63
C GLN A 20 22.48 -3.27 -1.57
N GLN A 21 23.56 -2.51 -1.73
CA GLN A 21 24.62 -2.42 -0.72
C GLN A 21 24.10 -1.87 0.61
N HIS A 22 23.22 -0.86 0.58
CA HIS A 22 22.57 -0.32 1.78
C HIS A 22 21.89 -1.41 2.59
N LEU A 23 21.02 -2.19 1.96
CA LEU A 23 20.21 -3.19 2.66
C LEU A 23 21.00 -4.42 3.13
N VAL A 24 22.07 -4.79 2.41
CA VAL A 24 22.84 -6.01 2.69
C VAL A 24 23.98 -5.76 3.68
N SER A 25 24.68 -4.64 3.57
CA SER A 25 25.98 -4.45 4.25
C SER A 25 26.08 -3.25 5.17
N THR A 26 25.25 -2.22 4.98
CA THR A 26 25.40 -0.93 5.68
C THR A 26 24.24 -0.58 6.60
N SER A 27 23.06 -1.15 6.37
CA SER A 27 21.94 -1.01 7.27
C SER A 27 22.18 -1.75 8.59
N SER A 28 22.01 -1.02 9.69
CA SER A 28 22.03 -1.57 11.05
C SER A 28 20.63 -1.95 11.56
N SER A 29 19.58 -1.60 10.83
CA SER A 29 18.22 -2.00 11.20
C SER A 29 18.04 -3.50 10.96
N ILE A 30 17.16 -4.15 11.71
CA ILE A 30 16.72 -5.52 11.41
C ILE A 30 15.34 -5.53 10.74
N SER A 31 14.67 -4.38 10.72
CA SER A 31 13.30 -4.24 10.25
C SER A 31 13.22 -3.32 9.04
N ILE A 32 12.31 -3.62 8.12
CA ILE A 32 12.10 -2.87 6.90
C ILE A 32 10.61 -2.55 6.78
N ILE A 33 10.29 -1.30 6.44
CA ILE A 33 8.95 -0.87 6.06
C ILE A 33 8.93 -0.71 4.54
N ILE A 34 8.08 -1.47 3.85
CA ILE A 34 7.73 -1.19 2.46
C ILE A 34 6.55 -0.21 2.48
N TYR A 35 6.80 1.02 2.04
CA TYR A 35 5.82 2.09 1.99
C TYR A 35 5.14 2.16 0.62
N PHE A 36 3.82 2.00 0.62
CA PHE A 36 2.92 2.03 -0.53
C PHE A 36 2.22 3.38 -0.57
N HIS A 37 2.54 4.20 -1.56
CA HIS A 37 2.03 5.57 -1.66
C HIS A 37 0.61 5.64 -2.24
N ASP A 38 -0.07 6.76 -2.03
CA ASP A 38 -1.36 7.05 -2.66
C ASP A 38 -1.20 7.46 -4.13
N ASN A 39 -2.29 7.77 -4.83
CA ASN A 39 -2.27 8.08 -6.26
C ASN A 39 -1.83 9.52 -6.63
N ALA A 40 -1.45 10.37 -5.67
CA ALA A 40 -0.97 11.71 -5.98
C ALA A 40 0.51 11.68 -6.41
N PHE A 41 0.82 12.16 -7.62
CA PHE A 41 2.20 12.30 -8.12
C PHE A 41 3.04 11.02 -7.99
N ASP A 42 4.16 11.07 -7.26
CA ASP A 42 5.18 10.02 -7.21
C ASP A 42 5.88 9.98 -5.84
N ARG A 43 6.71 8.96 -5.62
CA ARG A 43 7.45 8.70 -4.39
C ARG A 43 8.24 9.89 -3.83
N SER A 44 8.57 10.88 -4.66
CA SER A 44 9.38 12.04 -4.27
C SER A 44 8.61 13.14 -3.52
N LEU A 45 7.29 13.05 -3.34
CA LEU A 45 6.55 14.10 -2.61
C LEU A 45 7.11 14.34 -1.19
N THR A 46 7.21 15.62 -0.80
CA THR A 46 7.86 16.05 0.44
C THR A 46 7.29 15.39 1.69
N ASN A 47 5.96 15.33 1.82
CA ASN A 47 5.28 14.70 2.96
C ASN A 47 5.65 13.21 3.10
N ARG A 48 5.76 12.47 1.98
CA ARG A 48 6.17 11.06 1.97
C ARG A 48 7.61 10.90 2.45
N ARG A 49 8.51 11.76 1.95
CA ARG A 49 9.92 11.77 2.37
C ARG A 49 10.07 12.10 3.85
N GLU A 50 9.30 13.07 4.36
CA GLU A 50 9.32 13.43 5.77
C GLU A 50 8.82 12.30 6.66
N LEU A 51 7.75 11.59 6.26
CA LEU A 51 7.29 10.40 6.96
C LEU A 51 8.37 9.31 6.99
N CYS A 52 8.95 8.96 5.84
CA CYS A 52 10.01 7.95 5.77
C CYS A 52 11.20 8.31 6.66
N LYS A 53 11.63 9.59 6.64
CA LYS A 53 12.70 10.09 7.51
C LYS A 53 12.36 9.95 8.99
N LYS A 54 11.14 10.30 9.41
CA LYS A 54 10.71 10.14 10.81
C LYS A 54 10.71 8.67 11.25
N LEU A 55 10.18 7.79 10.41
CA LEU A 55 10.16 6.35 10.69
C LEU A 55 11.58 5.78 10.85
N ARG A 56 12.54 6.25 10.06
CA ARG A 56 13.94 5.89 10.24
C ARG A 56 14.55 6.52 11.49
N ASP A 57 14.48 7.84 11.61
CA ASP A 57 15.24 8.59 12.61
C ASP A 57 14.72 8.31 14.03
N GLU A 58 13.39 8.16 14.18
CA GLU A 58 12.74 7.93 15.48
C GLU A 58 12.53 6.45 15.79
N LEU A 59 12.14 5.63 14.80
CA LEU A 59 11.79 4.22 15.03
C LEU A 59 12.86 3.22 14.54
N LYS A 60 13.92 3.69 13.88
CA LYS A 60 15.06 2.87 13.40
C LYS A 60 14.67 1.77 12.41
N TYR A 61 13.66 2.02 11.58
CA TYR A 61 13.33 1.17 10.42
C TYR A 61 14.06 1.67 9.18
N ASP A 62 14.48 0.74 8.31
CA ASP A 62 14.74 1.11 6.92
C ASP A 62 13.40 1.27 6.23
N VAL A 63 13.22 2.36 5.48
CA VAL A 63 11.96 2.64 4.80
C VAL A 63 12.19 2.71 3.31
N ILE A 64 11.54 1.80 2.60
CA ILE A 64 11.65 1.73 1.16
C ILE A 64 10.34 2.16 0.53
N ILE A 65 10.44 3.07 -0.44
CA ILE A 65 9.33 3.49 -1.28
C ILE A 65 9.71 3.26 -2.75
N PHE A 66 8.73 2.91 -3.56
CA PHE A 66 8.88 2.74 -5.00
C PHE A 66 7.65 3.28 -5.71
N ASP A 67 7.79 3.68 -6.97
CA ASP A 67 6.64 4.06 -7.79
C ASP A 67 6.05 2.85 -8.48
N TYR A 68 4.73 2.72 -8.39
CA TYR A 68 3.99 1.74 -9.17
C TYR A 68 4.15 1.97 -10.67
N ARG A 69 3.89 0.94 -11.48
CA ARG A 69 3.68 1.11 -12.93
C ARG A 69 2.71 2.27 -13.21
N GLY A 70 3.09 3.18 -14.10
CA GLY A 70 2.25 4.33 -14.47
C GLY A 70 2.39 5.54 -13.56
N PHE A 71 3.25 5.50 -12.55
CA PHE A 71 3.57 6.61 -11.66
C PHE A 71 5.06 6.98 -11.76
N GLY A 72 5.39 8.24 -11.50
CA GLY A 72 6.76 8.74 -11.54
C GLY A 72 7.50 8.37 -12.82
N ASP A 73 8.63 7.68 -12.66
CA ASP A 73 9.47 7.18 -13.76
C ASP A 73 9.21 5.70 -14.12
N SER A 74 8.18 5.07 -13.52
CA SER A 74 7.79 3.67 -13.76
C SER A 74 6.84 3.54 -14.95
N THR A 75 7.08 2.55 -15.81
CA THR A 75 6.32 2.34 -17.07
C THR A 75 5.20 1.31 -16.94
N GLY A 76 4.12 1.51 -17.71
CA GLY A 76 2.98 0.58 -17.80
C GLY A 76 1.67 1.20 -17.28
N GLU A 77 0.58 0.43 -17.34
CA GLU A 77 -0.74 0.90 -16.92
C GLU A 77 -1.07 0.49 -15.47
N PRO A 78 -1.59 1.41 -14.64
CA PRO A 78 -1.87 1.19 -13.22
C PRO A 78 -3.17 0.42 -12.98
N THR A 79 -3.18 -0.86 -13.35
CA THR A 79 -4.29 -1.79 -13.04
C THR A 79 -4.12 -2.42 -11.66
N GLU A 80 -5.21 -2.75 -10.95
CA GLU A 80 -5.16 -3.39 -9.62
C GLU A 80 -4.22 -4.60 -9.59
N ARG A 81 -4.47 -5.58 -10.47
CA ARG A 81 -3.60 -6.76 -10.64
C ARG A 81 -2.15 -6.36 -10.93
N GLY A 82 -1.96 -5.29 -11.70
CA GLY A 82 -0.65 -4.76 -12.02
C GLY A 82 0.10 -4.24 -10.79
N LEU A 83 -0.55 -3.40 -9.98
CA LEU A 83 0.01 -2.80 -8.76
C LEU A 83 0.40 -3.89 -7.75
N VAL A 84 -0.50 -4.84 -7.50
CA VAL A 84 -0.28 -5.94 -6.54
C VAL A 84 0.83 -6.87 -7.03
N ARG A 85 0.91 -7.12 -8.33
CA ARG A 85 2.00 -7.91 -8.91
C ARG A 85 3.35 -7.22 -8.72
N ASP A 86 3.43 -5.90 -8.88
CA ASP A 86 4.67 -5.15 -8.64
C ASP A 86 5.04 -5.20 -7.15
N ALA A 87 4.05 -5.02 -6.26
CA ALA A 87 4.21 -5.14 -4.81
C ALA A 87 4.76 -6.52 -4.40
N ARG A 88 4.19 -7.61 -4.96
CA ARG A 88 4.65 -8.98 -4.73
C ARG A 88 6.06 -9.21 -5.24
N PHE A 89 6.35 -8.76 -6.47
CA PHE A 89 7.71 -8.85 -7.02
C PHE A 89 8.71 -8.14 -6.10
N PHE A 90 8.37 -6.94 -5.65
CA PHE A 90 9.23 -6.14 -4.79
C PHE A 90 9.51 -6.81 -3.44
N TYR A 91 8.47 -7.35 -2.79
CA TYR A 91 8.63 -8.14 -1.58
C TYR A 91 9.54 -9.35 -1.81
N ASP A 92 9.30 -10.12 -2.89
CA ASP A 92 10.06 -11.35 -3.18
C ASP A 92 11.53 -11.05 -3.43
N TRP A 93 11.81 -9.96 -4.15
CA TRP A 93 13.15 -9.47 -4.39
C TRP A 93 13.84 -9.04 -3.08
N LEU A 94 13.16 -8.26 -2.24
CA LEU A 94 13.70 -7.81 -0.95
C LEU A 94 13.96 -8.98 0.01
N HIS A 95 13.02 -9.92 0.09
CA HIS A 95 13.15 -11.12 0.90
C HIS A 95 14.35 -11.97 0.44
N THR A 96 14.55 -12.10 -0.87
CA THR A 96 15.72 -12.81 -1.43
C THR A 96 17.02 -12.06 -1.16
N LEU A 97 17.05 -10.75 -1.41
CA LEU A 97 18.22 -9.89 -1.21
C LEU A 97 18.73 -9.94 0.24
N THR A 98 17.81 -10.06 1.18
CA THR A 98 18.09 -10.08 2.62
C THR A 98 18.20 -11.50 3.19
N ASN A 99 18.19 -12.54 2.35
CA ASN A 99 18.18 -13.95 2.74
C ASN A 99 17.07 -14.30 3.76
N GLY A 100 15.94 -13.58 3.71
CA GLY A 100 14.84 -13.72 4.65
C GLY A 100 15.17 -13.34 6.11
N GLN A 101 16.31 -12.70 6.36
CA GLN A 101 16.76 -12.36 7.71
C GLN A 101 16.13 -11.07 8.25
N ARG A 102 15.55 -10.25 7.36
CA ARG A 102 14.97 -8.95 7.71
C ARG A 102 13.48 -9.09 7.98
N THR A 103 13.03 -8.43 9.04
CA THR A 103 11.61 -8.41 9.41
C THR A 103 10.88 -7.37 8.57
N ILE A 104 9.89 -7.79 7.78
CA ILE A 104 9.20 -6.89 6.84
C ILE A 104 7.83 -6.48 7.39
N TYR A 105 7.59 -5.17 7.35
CA TYR A 105 6.29 -4.52 7.59
C TYR A 105 5.81 -3.86 6.31
N LEU A 106 4.49 -3.81 6.12
CA LEU A 106 3.88 -3.02 5.05
C LEU A 106 3.22 -1.78 5.64
N TRP A 107 3.40 -0.62 5.01
CA TRP A 107 2.65 0.59 5.32
C TRP A 107 2.03 1.11 4.04
N GLY A 108 0.71 1.24 3.97
CA GLY A 108 0.04 1.80 2.80
C GLY A 108 -0.84 2.98 3.13
N HIS A 109 -0.78 4.02 2.29
CA HIS A 109 -1.64 5.20 2.37
C HIS A 109 -2.68 5.22 1.24
N SER A 110 -3.97 5.32 1.60
CA SER A 110 -5.10 5.36 0.67
C SER A 110 -5.09 4.20 -0.35
N LEU A 111 -4.85 4.45 -1.64
CA LEU A 111 -4.65 3.40 -2.67
C LEU A 111 -3.58 2.38 -2.24
N GLY A 112 -2.49 2.87 -1.65
CA GLY A 112 -1.42 2.03 -1.15
C GLY A 112 -1.88 1.07 -0.05
N SER A 113 -2.88 1.44 0.76
CA SER A 113 -3.44 0.54 1.79
C SER A 113 -4.12 -0.67 1.16
N ALA A 114 -4.87 -0.48 0.07
CA ALA A 114 -5.53 -1.57 -0.63
C ALA A 114 -4.52 -2.52 -1.28
N VAL A 115 -3.48 -1.96 -1.93
CA VAL A 115 -2.38 -2.76 -2.51
C VAL A 115 -1.64 -3.54 -1.43
N ALA A 116 -1.29 -2.90 -0.31
CA ALA A 116 -0.62 -3.53 0.82
C ALA A 116 -1.46 -4.63 1.46
N CYS A 117 -2.77 -4.41 1.63
CA CYS A 117 -3.70 -5.38 2.20
C CYS A 117 -3.82 -6.64 1.33
N GLN A 118 -3.93 -6.46 0.01
CA GLN A 118 -4.01 -7.58 -0.93
C GLN A 118 -2.70 -8.36 -1.00
N LEU A 119 -1.55 -7.68 -0.98
CA LEU A 119 -0.24 -8.34 -0.83
C LEU A 119 -0.16 -9.12 0.48
N ALA A 120 -0.55 -8.52 1.62
CA ALA A 120 -0.51 -9.19 2.91
C ALA A 120 -1.37 -10.46 2.96
N ALA A 121 -2.54 -10.43 2.32
CA ALA A 121 -3.38 -11.63 2.18
C ALA A 121 -2.69 -12.71 1.33
N GLN A 122 -2.06 -12.35 0.21
CA GLN A 122 -1.29 -13.30 -0.62
C GLN A 122 -0.11 -13.91 0.13
N LEU A 123 0.58 -13.12 0.97
CA LEU A 123 1.70 -13.58 1.77
C LEU A 123 1.25 -14.44 2.96
N SER A 124 0.07 -14.16 3.53
CA SER A 124 -0.51 -14.97 4.62
C SER A 124 -0.83 -16.40 4.18
N ALA A 125 -1.04 -16.62 2.88
CA ALA A 125 -1.26 -17.94 2.27
C ALA A 125 0.03 -18.66 1.85
N ASP A 126 1.20 -18.01 1.94
CA ASP A 126 2.50 -18.56 1.53
C ASP A 126 3.32 -18.92 2.77
N GLU A 127 3.43 -20.22 3.10
CA GLU A 127 4.06 -20.70 4.33
C GLU A 127 5.55 -20.31 4.48
N ASN A 128 6.22 -19.97 3.38
CA ASN A 128 7.63 -19.59 3.38
C ASN A 128 7.84 -18.09 3.59
N LYS A 129 6.76 -17.31 3.71
CA LYS A 129 6.81 -15.85 3.82
C LYS A 129 6.00 -15.40 5.02
N SER A 130 6.47 -14.35 5.67
CA SER A 130 5.75 -13.78 6.80
C SER A 130 5.94 -12.28 6.85
N LEU A 131 4.89 -11.60 7.28
CA LEU A 131 4.90 -10.18 7.59
C LEU A 131 4.81 -10.01 9.10
N ALA A 132 5.57 -9.07 9.64
CA ALA A 132 5.46 -8.72 11.05
C ALA A 132 4.24 -7.84 11.35
N GLY A 133 3.73 -7.13 10.35
CA GLY A 133 2.47 -6.40 10.45
C GLY A 133 2.20 -5.53 9.24
N ILE A 134 0.99 -4.99 9.20
CA ILE A 134 0.53 -4.03 8.20
C ILE A 134 -0.06 -2.79 8.88
N VAL A 135 0.34 -1.61 8.40
CA VAL A 135 -0.26 -0.31 8.72
C VAL A 135 -1.03 0.17 7.51
N MET A 136 -2.32 0.45 7.71
CA MET A 136 -3.21 1.00 6.69
C MET A 136 -3.66 2.39 7.12
N GLU A 137 -3.18 3.40 6.42
CA GLU A 137 -3.46 4.81 6.66
C GLU A 137 -4.49 5.35 5.65
N ALA A 138 -5.56 5.96 6.15
CA ALA A 138 -6.72 6.39 5.36
C ALA A 138 -7.28 5.29 4.41
N PRO A 139 -7.48 4.04 4.87
CA PRO A 139 -7.94 2.96 3.99
C PRO A 139 -9.41 3.09 3.64
N PHE A 140 -9.76 2.56 2.47
CA PHE A 140 -11.13 2.41 2.00
C PHE A 140 -11.52 0.94 1.88
N ILE A 141 -12.83 0.64 1.92
CA ILE A 141 -13.34 -0.75 1.86
C ILE A 141 -13.20 -1.32 0.45
N ASN A 142 -13.66 -0.54 -0.54
CA ASN A 142 -13.49 -0.81 -1.95
C ASN A 142 -13.45 0.50 -2.71
N ILE A 143 -12.80 0.48 -3.88
CA ILE A 143 -12.60 1.71 -4.66
C ILE A 143 -13.93 2.29 -5.15
N HIS A 144 -14.95 1.46 -5.33
CA HIS A 144 -16.29 1.87 -5.69
C HIS A 144 -16.91 2.77 -4.61
N GLN A 145 -16.94 2.34 -3.34
CA GLN A 145 -17.48 3.13 -2.24
C GLN A 145 -16.63 4.37 -1.97
N ALA A 146 -15.31 4.27 -2.09
CA ALA A 146 -14.43 5.45 -2.01
C ALA A 146 -14.85 6.52 -3.04
N LEU A 147 -15.04 6.13 -4.30
CA LEU A 147 -15.45 7.02 -5.38
C LEU A 147 -16.88 7.55 -5.20
N LEU A 148 -17.81 6.72 -4.70
CA LEU A 148 -19.19 7.13 -4.46
C LEU A 148 -19.31 8.19 -3.35
N ILE A 149 -18.40 8.21 -2.38
CA ILE A 149 -18.51 9.07 -1.20
C ILE A 149 -17.58 10.29 -1.32
N HIS A 150 -16.59 10.25 -2.21
CA HIS A 150 -15.63 11.33 -2.43
C HIS A 150 -16.30 12.66 -2.86
N TRP A 151 -15.88 13.79 -2.29
CA TRP A 151 -16.46 15.12 -2.56
C TRP A 151 -16.40 15.56 -4.04
N PHE A 152 -15.36 15.20 -4.79
CA PHE A 152 -15.35 15.42 -6.26
C PHE A 152 -16.48 14.69 -6.99
N SER A 153 -16.95 13.55 -6.48
CA SER A 153 -18.10 12.84 -7.06
C SER A 153 -19.40 13.61 -6.86
N ALA A 154 -19.52 14.37 -5.76
CA ALA A 154 -20.71 15.17 -5.45
C ALA A 154 -21.01 16.20 -6.54
N PHE A 155 -19.97 16.76 -7.18
CA PHE A 155 -20.12 17.71 -8.29
C PHE A 155 -20.72 17.07 -9.55
N PHE A 156 -20.50 15.77 -9.79
CA PHE A 156 -20.98 15.05 -10.98
C PHE A 156 -22.17 14.12 -10.70
N ARG A 157 -22.55 13.95 -9.43
CA ARG A 157 -23.59 13.03 -8.93
C ARG A 157 -24.98 13.31 -9.48
N TRP A 158 -25.24 14.55 -9.90
CA TRP A 158 -26.51 14.97 -10.51
C TRP A 158 -26.67 14.49 -11.96
N LEU A 159 -25.61 13.99 -12.59
CA LEU A 159 -25.66 13.46 -13.95
C LEU A 159 -26.20 12.01 -13.96
N PRO A 160 -27.27 11.71 -14.70
CA PRO A 160 -27.92 10.38 -14.68
C PRO A 160 -27.00 9.21 -15.06
N TRP A 161 -25.98 9.47 -15.88
CA TRP A 161 -25.01 8.50 -16.37
C TRP A 161 -23.76 8.38 -15.49
N TYR A 162 -23.57 9.21 -14.46
CA TYR A 162 -22.35 9.24 -13.65
C TYR A 162 -22.06 7.90 -12.98
N TYR A 163 -23.06 7.33 -12.30
CA TYR A 163 -22.94 6.03 -11.65
C TYR A 163 -22.70 4.90 -12.65
N SER A 164 -23.41 4.89 -13.77
CA SER A 164 -23.24 3.87 -14.81
C SER A 164 -21.86 3.93 -15.47
N LEU A 165 -21.33 5.14 -15.70
CA LEU A 165 -20.00 5.34 -16.29
C LEU A 165 -18.89 4.93 -15.33
N THR A 166 -18.99 5.34 -14.05
CA THR A 166 -18.01 4.99 -13.02
C THR A 166 -18.04 3.49 -12.72
N GLU A 167 -19.21 2.89 -12.57
CA GLU A 167 -19.37 1.45 -12.40
C GLU A 167 -18.81 0.68 -13.62
N LYS A 168 -19.13 1.13 -14.84
CA LYS A 168 -18.59 0.51 -16.07
C LYS A 168 -17.08 0.67 -16.16
N ALA A 169 -16.51 1.83 -15.81
CA ALA A 169 -15.07 2.04 -15.82
C ALA A 169 -14.36 1.16 -14.78
N LEU A 170 -14.92 1.01 -13.58
CA LEU A 170 -14.39 0.15 -12.53
C LEU A 170 -14.49 -1.34 -12.91
N ARG A 171 -15.63 -1.79 -13.44
CA ARG A 171 -15.83 -3.17 -13.92
C ARG A 171 -14.97 -3.52 -15.12
N THR A 172 -14.85 -2.61 -16.09
CA THR A 172 -14.08 -2.85 -17.33
C THR A 172 -12.58 -2.93 -17.04
N ASN A 173 -12.09 -2.19 -16.03
CA ASN A 173 -10.69 -2.23 -15.62
C ASN A 173 -10.41 -3.22 -14.47
N ASN A 174 -11.43 -3.97 -14.04
CA ASN A 174 -11.37 -4.92 -12.92
C ASN A 174 -10.72 -4.31 -11.66
N LEU A 175 -11.10 -3.06 -11.36
CA LEU A 175 -10.66 -2.30 -10.19
C LEU A 175 -11.74 -2.43 -9.12
N SER A 176 -11.65 -3.44 -8.26
CA SER A 176 -12.56 -3.58 -7.12
C SER A 176 -11.86 -3.18 -5.81
N PHE A 177 -10.58 -3.54 -5.65
CA PHE A 177 -9.80 -3.33 -4.43
C PHE A 177 -10.61 -3.65 -3.16
N ASP A 178 -11.17 -4.86 -3.10
CA ASP A 178 -12.03 -5.32 -2.00
C ASP A 178 -11.19 -5.59 -0.73
N THR A 179 -10.79 -4.51 -0.08
CA THR A 179 -9.90 -4.49 1.07
C THR A 179 -10.49 -5.27 2.25
N SER A 180 -11.82 -5.27 2.42
CA SER A 180 -12.50 -6.08 3.44
C SER A 180 -12.26 -7.57 3.27
N ASP A 181 -12.30 -8.05 2.04
CA ASP A 181 -12.20 -9.48 1.73
C ASP A 181 -10.75 -9.94 1.94
N TYR A 182 -9.78 -9.13 1.50
CA TYR A 182 -8.38 -9.41 1.76
C TYR A 182 -8.03 -9.32 3.24
N LEU A 183 -8.57 -8.35 3.98
CA LEU A 183 -8.31 -8.18 5.40
C LEU A 183 -8.68 -9.43 6.22
N SER A 184 -9.74 -10.14 5.83
CA SER A 184 -10.16 -11.38 6.48
C SER A 184 -9.14 -12.52 6.36
N ASN A 185 -8.29 -12.46 5.34
CA ASN A 185 -7.28 -13.48 5.02
C ASN A 185 -5.89 -13.13 5.55
N ILE A 186 -5.72 -12.03 6.29
CA ILE A 186 -4.43 -11.61 6.85
C ILE A 186 -4.20 -12.26 8.21
N ASN A 187 -3.07 -12.96 8.36
CA ASN A 187 -2.69 -13.64 9.61
C ASN A 187 -1.78 -12.81 10.53
N CYS A 188 -1.22 -11.70 10.06
CA CYS A 188 -0.34 -10.82 10.84
C CYS A 188 -1.10 -9.69 11.57
N PRO A 189 -0.49 -8.96 12.53
CA PRO A 189 -1.08 -7.78 13.14
C PRO A 189 -1.42 -6.67 12.14
N CYS A 190 -2.60 -6.07 12.26
CA CYS A 190 -3.06 -4.97 11.41
C CYS A 190 -3.36 -3.72 12.24
N ILE A 191 -2.88 -2.56 11.79
CA ILE A 191 -3.20 -1.24 12.34
C ILE A 191 -3.97 -0.44 11.29
N LEU A 192 -5.08 0.17 11.70
CA LEU A 192 -5.83 1.15 10.91
C LEU A 192 -5.59 2.53 11.50
N ILE A 193 -5.13 3.49 10.69
CA ILE A 193 -4.94 4.89 11.06
C ILE A 193 -5.84 5.73 10.14
N HIS A 194 -6.64 6.62 10.70
CA HIS A 194 -7.55 7.46 9.93
C HIS A 194 -7.80 8.80 10.65
N ALA A 195 -7.74 9.90 9.92
CA ALA A 195 -8.07 11.22 10.46
C ALA A 195 -9.59 11.45 10.49
N ASP A 196 -10.16 11.83 11.64
CA ASP A 196 -11.60 12.03 11.78
C ASP A 196 -12.17 13.10 10.83
N ASP A 197 -11.31 14.02 10.38
CA ASP A 197 -11.60 15.11 9.44
C ASP A 197 -11.11 14.86 8.00
N ASP A 198 -10.82 13.61 7.62
CA ASP A 198 -10.52 13.24 6.24
C ASP A 198 -11.72 13.52 5.30
N LEU A 199 -11.55 14.52 4.43
CA LEU A 199 -12.55 14.96 3.45
C LEU A 199 -12.48 14.18 2.13
N ILE A 200 -11.42 13.40 1.91
CA ILE A 200 -11.19 12.62 0.71
C ILE A 200 -11.80 11.23 0.89
N ILE A 201 -11.37 10.50 1.91
CA ILE A 201 -11.89 9.17 2.27
C ILE A 201 -12.50 9.29 3.66
N PRO A 202 -13.82 9.24 3.84
CA PRO A 202 -14.37 9.41 5.18
C PRO A 202 -14.01 8.25 6.12
N TYR A 203 -13.70 8.58 7.38
CA TYR A 203 -13.24 7.63 8.40
C TYR A 203 -14.22 6.46 8.71
N ILE A 204 -15.47 6.57 8.26
CA ILE A 204 -16.46 5.48 8.30
C ILE A 204 -15.93 4.21 7.63
N HIS A 205 -15.09 4.34 6.59
CA HIS A 205 -14.46 3.21 5.94
C HIS A 205 -13.56 2.41 6.89
N SER A 206 -12.77 3.11 7.72
CA SER A 206 -11.93 2.45 8.71
C SER A 206 -12.73 1.81 9.83
N LYS A 207 -13.85 2.42 10.26
CA LYS A 207 -14.79 1.78 11.21
C LYS A 207 -15.36 0.47 10.67
N GLN A 208 -15.78 0.47 9.40
CA GLN A 208 -16.33 -0.71 8.74
C GLN A 208 -15.25 -1.79 8.51
N LEU A 209 -14.05 -1.41 8.10
CA LEU A 209 -12.91 -2.34 7.98
C LEU A 209 -12.51 -2.95 9.33
N LEU A 210 -12.50 -2.16 10.40
CA LEU A 210 -12.24 -2.66 11.75
C LEU A 210 -13.27 -3.72 12.14
N GLN A 211 -14.55 -3.46 11.91
CA GLN A 211 -15.61 -4.41 12.21
C GLN A 211 -15.48 -5.69 11.36
N ALA A 212 -15.17 -5.56 10.07
CA ALA A 212 -14.93 -6.71 9.19
C ALA A 212 -13.75 -7.56 9.68
N GLY A 213 -12.64 -6.92 10.06
CA GLY A 213 -11.46 -7.59 10.61
C GLY A 213 -11.72 -8.31 11.94
N ILE A 214 -12.46 -7.68 12.86
CA ILE A 214 -12.89 -8.31 14.13
C ILE A 214 -13.76 -9.54 13.85
N ASN A 215 -14.74 -9.40 12.95
CA ASN A 215 -15.63 -10.50 12.60
C ASN A 215 -14.86 -11.68 12.02
N ALA A 216 -13.95 -11.44 11.07
CA ALA A 216 -13.13 -12.49 10.46
C ALA A 216 -12.28 -13.23 11.51
N ARG A 217 -11.57 -12.50 12.38
CA ARG A 217 -10.71 -13.09 13.41
C ARG A 217 -11.46 -13.91 14.45
N ASN A 218 -12.70 -13.54 14.76
CA ASN A 218 -13.54 -14.31 15.68
C ASN A 218 -14.06 -15.62 15.06
N HIS A 219 -14.21 -15.72 13.74
CA HIS A 219 -14.63 -16.96 13.07
C HIS A 219 -13.47 -17.97 12.91
N HIS A 220 -12.22 -17.52 12.99
CA HIS A 220 -11.03 -18.38 12.91
C HIS A 220 -10.53 -18.88 14.28
N ARG A 221 -11.22 -18.54 15.38
CA ARG A 221 -10.96 -19.04 16.74
C ARG A 221 -11.98 -20.10 17.12
#